data_AF-A0A8S2VX27-F1
#
_entry.id   AF-A0A8S2VX27-F1
#
_cell.length_a   1.000
_cell.length_b   1.000
_cell.length_c   1.000
_cell.angle_alpha   90.00
_cell.angle_beta   90.00
_cell.angle_gamma   90.00
#
_symmetry.space_group_name_H-M   'P 1'
#
loop_
_entity.id
_entity.type
_entity.pdbx_description
1 polymer ?
#
loop_
_entity_poly.entity_id
_entity_poly.type
_entity_poly.pdbx_seq_one_letter_code
_entity_poly.pdbx_strand_id
1 'polypeptide(L)' 'MPISIPSELIGSIPRPENLLQATISYESDFISRGVLHEIQLKAIEATLRELEDITHSEILTDGEQTKPSFLT' A
#
# COMPACT_ATOMS: atom_id res chain seq x y z
N MET A 1 -18.01 -17.19 -22.51
CA MET A 1 -17.25 -16.58 -21.41
C MET A 1 -18.07 -16.76 -20.15
N PRO A 2 -17.59 -17.45 -19.11
CA PRO A 2 -18.31 -17.44 -17.84
C PRO A 2 -18.41 -15.99 -17.36
N ILE A 3 -19.58 -15.60 -16.83
CA ILE A 3 -19.76 -14.30 -16.16
C ILE A 3 -18.96 -14.39 -14.86
N SER A 4 -17.82 -13.69 -14.79
CA SER A 4 -17.10 -13.50 -13.54
C SER A 4 -17.91 -12.52 -12.69
N ILE A 5 -18.10 -12.83 -11.40
CA ILE A 5 -18.65 -11.87 -10.46
C ILE A 5 -17.51 -10.88 -10.15
N PRO A 6 -17.69 -9.57 -10.41
CA PRO A 6 -16.67 -8.59 -10.05
C PRO A 6 -16.36 -8.66 -8.56
N SER A 7 -15.08 -8.69 -8.22
CA SER A 7 -14.60 -8.71 -6.83
C SER A 7 -13.60 -7.60 -6.61
N GLU A 8 -13.58 -7.03 -5.41
CA GLU A 8 -12.58 -6.05 -4.99
C GLU A 8 -12.00 -6.43 -3.62
N LEU A 9 -10.76 -5.97 -3.36
CA LEU A 9 -10.14 -6.09 -2.05
C LEU A 9 -10.53 -4.89 -1.19
N ILE A 10 -10.82 -5.15 0.09
CA ILE A 10 -11.24 -4.12 1.04
C ILE A 10 -10.13 -3.86 2.05
N GLY A 11 -9.73 -2.59 2.16
CA GLY A 11 -8.90 -2.07 3.24
C GLY A 11 -7.40 -2.31 3.09
N SER A 12 -6.74 -2.45 4.23
CA SER A 12 -5.28 -2.47 4.34
C SER A 12 -4.66 -3.76 3.83
N ILE A 13 -3.54 -3.62 3.13
CA ILE A 13 -2.64 -4.73 2.76
C ILE A 13 -1.44 -4.71 3.71
N PRO A 14 -0.81 -5.87 4.02
CA PRO A 14 0.40 -5.89 4.83
C PRO A 14 1.44 -4.89 4.32
N ARG A 15 1.96 -4.07 5.24
CA ARG A 15 3.02 -3.10 4.91
C ARG A 15 4.32 -3.86 4.69
N PRO A 16 5.05 -3.60 3.60
CA PRO A 16 6.34 -4.22 3.38
C PRO A 16 7.35 -3.74 4.44
N GLU A 17 8.35 -4.57 4.73
CA GLU A 17 9.31 -4.31 5.79
C GLU A 17 10.02 -2.96 5.64
N ASN A 18 10.39 -2.58 4.42
CA ASN A 18 11.01 -1.28 4.13
C ASN A 18 10.13 -0.09 4.51
N LEU A 19 8.81 -0.19 4.35
CA LEU A 19 7.86 0.85 4.74
C LEU A 19 7.70 0.92 6.26
N LEU A 20 7.67 -0.22 6.94
CA LEU A 20 7.66 -0.27 8.40
C LEU A 20 8.91 0.40 8.99
N GLN A 21 10.10 0.07 8.46
CA GLN A 21 11.36 0.68 8.90
C GLN A 21 11.42 2.19 8.61
N ALA A 22 10.92 2.62 7.45
CA ALA A 22 10.84 4.04 7.11
C ALA A 22 9.91 4.80 8.07
N THR A 23 8.78 4.21 8.44
CA THR A 23 7.84 4.80 9.40
C THR A 23 8.51 5.01 10.76
N ILE A 24 9.16 3.97 11.29
CA ILE A 24 9.91 4.04 12.56
C ILE A 24 11.03 5.10 12.47
N SER A 25 11.73 5.16 11.34
CA SER A 25 12.81 6.13 11.11
C SER A 25 12.30 7.57 11.05
N TYR A 26 11.11 7.79 10.48
CA TYR A 26 10.48 9.11 10.44
C TYR A 26 9.99 9.54 11.82
N GLU A 27 9.36 8.64 12.58
CA GLU A 27 8.91 8.91 13.95
C GLU A 27 10.07 9.20 14.91
N SER A 28 11.27 8.73 14.58
CA SER A 28 12.51 8.96 15.32
C SER A 28 13.35 10.12 14.77
N ASP A 29 12.79 10.95 13.88
CA ASP A 29 13.45 12.10 13.22
C ASP A 29 14.72 11.78 12.42
N PHE A 30 14.95 10.51 12.05
CA PHE A 30 16.12 10.09 11.26
C PHE A 30 15.98 10.37 9.76
N ILE A 31 14.75 10.41 9.25
CA ILE A 31 14.46 10.74 7.85
C ILE A 31 13.44 11.86 7.76
N SER A 32 13.51 12.63 6.67
CA SER A 32 12.52 13.68 6.43
C SER A 32 11.18 13.09 5.98
N ARG A 33 10.11 13.88 6.12
CA ARG A 33 8.78 13.54 5.58
C ARG A 33 8.81 13.24 4.08
N GLY A 34 9.66 13.94 3.32
CA GLY A 34 9.81 13.68 1.88
C GLY A 34 10.34 12.28 1.60
N VAL A 35 11.33 11.81 2.37
CA VAL A 35 11.89 10.46 2.22
C VAL A 35 10.85 9.40 2.57
N LEU A 36 10.07 9.59 3.65
CA LEU A 36 8.96 8.68 3.98
C LEU A 36 7.93 8.62 2.84
N HIS A 37 7.57 9.77 2.27
CA HIS A 37 6.60 9.86 1.19
C HIS A 37 7.04 9.09 -0.07
N GLU A 38 8.31 9.22 -0.45
CA GLU A 38 8.88 8.46 -1.58
C GLU A 38 8.82 6.94 -1.35
N ILE A 39 9.04 6.49 -0.12
CA ILE A 39 8.96 5.06 0.22
C ILE A 39 7.51 4.58 0.20
N GLN A 40 6.57 5.39 0.69
CA GLN A 40 5.14 5.10 0.60
C GLN A 40 4.66 4.99 -0.85
N LEU A 41 5.07 5.90 -1.74
CA LEU A 41 4.72 5.84 -3.16
C LEU A 41 5.22 4.55 -3.82
N LYS A 42 6.45 4.13 -3.51
CA LYS A 42 6.99 2.84 -3.99
C LYS A 42 6.21 1.64 -3.46
N ALA A 43 5.76 1.69 -2.21
CA ALA A 43 4.93 0.63 -1.63
C ALA A 43 3.55 0.55 -2.31
N ILE A 44 2.95 1.70 -2.64
CA ILE A 44 1.69 1.76 -3.41
C ILE A 44 1.91 1.18 -4.81
N GLU A 45 2.97 1.59 -5.51
CA GLU A 45 3.26 1.08 -6.86
C GLU A 45 3.45 -0.43 -6.88
N ALA A 46 4.19 -0.97 -5.91
CA ALA A 46 4.39 -2.41 -5.76
C ALA A 46 3.06 -3.14 -5.46
N THR A 47 2.24 -2.58 -4.55
CA THR A 47 0.92 -3.12 -4.21
C THR A 47 0.03 -3.20 -5.45
N LEU A 48 -0.07 -2.12 -6.22
CA LEU A 48 -0.92 -2.07 -7.41
C LEU A 48 -0.50 -3.11 -8.46
N ARG A 49 0.81 -3.25 -8.70
CA ARG A 49 1.33 -4.26 -9.64
C ARG A 49 1.03 -5.68 -9.19
N GLU A 50 1.28 -6.00 -7.92
CA GLU A 50 1.03 -7.33 -7.39
C GLU A 50 -0.47 -7.67 -7.41
N LEU A 51 -1.34 -6.71 -7.09
CA LEU A 51 -2.78 -6.91 -7.16
C LEU A 51 -3.29 -7.14 -8.59
N GLU A 52 -2.78 -6.38 -9.55
CA GLU A 52 -3.10 -6.55 -10.97
C GLU A 52 -2.73 -7.97 -11.45
N ASP A 53 -1.55 -8.46 -11.05
CA ASP A 53 -1.04 -9.77 -11.40
C ASP A 53 -1.83 -10.93 -10.76
N ILE A 54 -2.22 -10.82 -9.48
CA ILE A 54 -2.81 -11.95 -8.73
C ILE A 54 -4.34 -12.00 -8.80
N THR A 55 -5.03 -10.85 -8.90
CA THR A 55 -6.50 -10.81 -8.77
C THR A 55 -7.21 -10.71 -10.11
N HIS A 56 -6.57 -10.12 -11.12
CA HIS A 56 -7.23 -9.67 -12.35
C HIS A 56 -8.50 -8.85 -12.08
N SER A 57 -8.55 -8.17 -10.93
CA SER A 57 -9.66 -7.32 -10.53
C SER A 57 -9.71 -6.06 -11.39
N GLU A 58 -10.93 -5.65 -11.77
CA GLU A 58 -11.15 -4.37 -12.45
C GLU A 58 -10.95 -3.17 -11.51
N ILE A 59 -10.99 -3.42 -10.20
CA ILE A 59 -10.85 -2.41 -9.15
C ILE A 59 -9.63 -2.73 -8.29
N LEU A 60 -8.68 -1.80 -8.25
CA LEU A 60 -7.46 -1.91 -7.44
C LEU A 60 -7.51 -0.94 -6.26
N THR A 61 -6.81 -1.30 -5.18
CA THR A 61 -6.66 -0.49 -3.96
C THR A 61 -5.20 -0.14 -3.74
N ASP A 62 -4.92 1.01 -3.11
CA ASP A 62 -3.57 1.39 -2.68
C ASP A 62 -3.11 0.62 -1.43
N GLY A 63 -4.01 -0.20 -0.85
CA GLY A 63 -3.73 -1.02 0.33
C GLY A 63 -3.54 -0.24 1.62
N GLU A 64 -3.97 1.03 1.68
CA GLU A 64 -3.77 1.94 2.83
C GLU A 64 -2.31 2.08 3.27
N GLN A 65 -1.35 1.95 2.34
CA GLN A 65 0.09 1.96 2.65
C GLN A 65 0.56 3.28 3.29
N THR A 66 -0.15 4.39 3.05
CA THR A 66 0.19 5.71 3.62
C THR A 66 -0.47 5.99 4.97
N LYS A 67 -1.49 5.21 5.36
CA LYS A 67 -2.35 5.51 6.50
C LYS A 67 -1.82 4.79 7.75
N PRO A 68 -1.35 5.50 8.80
CA PRO A 68 -0.83 4.84 10.00
C PRO A 68 -1.93 4.29 10.92
N SER A 69 -3.13 4.88 10.87
CA SER A 69 -4.30 4.47 11.64
C SER A 69 -5.58 4.85 10.91
N PHE A 70 -6.64 4.05 11.04
CA PHE A 70 -7.93 4.34 10.42
C PHE A 70 -8.59 5.62 10.97
N LEU A 71 -8.36 5.92 12.25
CA LEU A 71 -9.06 6.94 13.04
C LEU A 71 -8.46 8.36 12.94
N THR A 72 -7.32 8.50 12.27
CA THR A 72 -6.53 9.74 12.18
C THR A 72 -6.14 10.01 10.74
#